data_AF-U1PDD4-F1
#
_entry.id   AF-U1PDD4-F1
#
_cell.length_a   1.000
_cell.length_b   1.000
_cell.length_c   1.000
_cell.angle_alpha   90.00
_cell.angle_beta   90.00
_cell.angle_gamma   90.00
#
_symmetry.space_group_name_H-M   'P 1'
#
loop_
_entity.id
_entity.type
_entity.pdbx_description
1 polymer ?
#
loop_
_entity_poly.entity_id
_entity_poly.type
_entity_poly.pdbx_seq_one_letter_code
_entity_poly.pdbx_strand_id
1 'polypeptide(L)' 'MIGNLTLMESSLNIAAGNDSFSDKKEKYKQSNFEMVQSISQHTDWSKEKIQERTEKMAQEAPDI' A
#
# COMPACT_ATOMS: atom_id res chain seq x y z
N MET A 1 -2.62 -11.64 8.83
CA MET A 1 -2.94 -10.78 7.68
C MET A 1 -2.28 -9.43 7.88
N ILE A 2 -1.64 -8.87 6.85
CA ILE A 2 -0.99 -7.56 6.91
C ILE A 2 -1.98 -6.41 6.71
N GLY A 3 -3.18 -6.69 6.20
CA GLY A 3 -4.30 -5.73 6.17
C GLY A 3 -3.98 -4.46 5.39
N ASN A 4 -4.19 -3.30 6.02
CA ASN A 4 -3.93 -1.98 5.42
C ASN A 4 -2.44 -1.61 5.36
N LEU A 5 -1.54 -2.50 5.80
CA LEU A 5 -0.11 -2.27 5.76
C LEU A 5 0.46 -2.57 4.37
N THR A 6 1.60 -1.96 4.07
CA THR A 6 2.37 -2.21 2.84
C THR A 6 3.83 -1.91 3.11
N LEU A 7 4.73 -2.54 2.35
CA LEU A 7 6.15 -2.23 2.41
C LEU A 7 6.40 -0.94 1.65
N MET A 8 7.11 0.00 2.26
CA MET A 8 7.45 1.29 1.67
C MET A 8 8.78 1.75 2.25
N GLU A 9 9.50 2.61 1.53
CA GLU A 9 10.74 3.20 1.99
C GLU A 9 10.54 3.94 3.32
N SER A 10 11.49 3.79 4.25
CA SER A 10 11.34 4.32 5.62
C SER A 10 11.15 5.84 5.64
N SER A 11 11.80 6.58 4.73
CA SER A 11 11.65 8.04 4.61
C SER A 11 10.22 8.43 4.18
N LEU A 12 9.66 7.74 3.19
CA LEU A 12 8.28 7.96 2.76
C LEU A 12 7.28 7.51 3.82
N ASN A 13 7.56 6.43 4.55
CA ASN A 13 6.72 5.98 5.67
C ASN A 13 6.68 7.00 6.81
N ILE A 14 7.83 7.56 7.19
CA ILE A 14 7.91 8.64 8.19
C ILE A 14 7.16 9.87 7.70
N ALA A 15 7.38 10.27 6.44
CA ALA A 15 6.71 11.43 5.85
C ALA A 15 5.19 11.24 5.76
N ALA A 16 4.72 10.03 5.46
CA ALA A 16 3.30 9.68 5.34
C ALA A 16 2.54 9.70 6.67
N GLY A 17 3.20 9.35 7.77
CA GLY A 17 2.64 9.44 9.12
C GLY A 17 1.26 8.79 9.27
N ASN A 18 0.38 9.43 10.05
CA ASN A 18 -1.00 9.01 10.26
C ASN A 18 -2.01 9.78 9.39
N ASP A 19 -1.55 10.36 8.29
CA ASP A 19 -2.42 11.12 7.37
C ASP A 19 -3.51 10.22 6.75
N SER A 20 -4.53 10.86 6.20
CA SER A 20 -5.62 10.16 5.52
C SER A 20 -5.08 9.41 4.28
N PHE A 21 -5.81 8.40 3.82
CA PHE A 21 -5.42 7.68 2.61
C PHE A 21 -5.28 8.62 1.40
N SER A 22 -6.17 9.62 1.29
CA SER A 22 -6.13 10.60 0.20
C SER A 22 -4.82 11.40 0.21
N ASP A 23 -4.34 11.80 1.39
CA ASP A 23 -3.09 12.56 1.53
C ASP A 23 -1.86 11.68 1.27
N LYS A 24 -1.92 10.41 1.72
CA LYS A 24 -0.86 9.43 1.50
C LYS A 24 -0.74 9.01 0.04
N LYS A 25 -1.82 9.13 -0.74
CA LYS A 25 -1.88 8.75 -2.16
C LYS A 25 -0.80 9.44 -2.99
N GLU A 26 -0.55 10.72 -2.74
CA GLU A 26 0.51 11.47 -3.44
C GLU A 26 1.91 11.05 -3.02
N LYS A 27 2.10 10.55 -1.79
CA LYS A 27 3.37 10.01 -1.31
C LYS A 27 3.65 8.64 -1.91
N TYR A 28 2.61 7.81 -2.08
CA TYR A 28 2.73 6.50 -2.73
C TYR A 28 3.20 6.59 -4.19
N LYS A 29 2.76 7.61 -4.93
CA LYS A 29 3.23 7.87 -6.30
C LYS A 29 4.73 8.16 -6.40
N GLN A 30 5.33 8.65 -5.31
CA GLN A 30 6.76 9.01 -5.25
C GLN A 30 7.64 7.84 -4.83
N SER A 31 7.06 6.70 -4.45
CA SER A 31 7.84 5.51 -4.09
C SER A 31 8.55 4.94 -5.31
N ASN A 32 9.73 4.37 -5.11
CA ASN A 32 10.46 3.61 -6.12
C ASN A 32 9.91 2.19 -6.28
N PHE A 33 9.03 1.74 -5.38
CA PHE A 33 8.42 0.42 -5.46
C PHE A 33 7.12 0.49 -6.26
N GLU A 34 7.07 -0.23 -7.39
CA GLU A 34 5.87 -0.29 -8.24
C GLU A 34 4.64 -0.81 -7.46
N MET A 35 4.84 -1.76 -6.55
CA MET A 35 3.77 -2.26 -5.68
C MET A 35 3.16 -1.13 -4.84
N VAL A 36 3.95 -0.14 -4.40
CA VAL A 36 3.47 1.02 -3.63
C VAL A 36 2.82 2.02 -4.56
N GLN A 37 3.40 2.31 -5.72
CA GLN A 37 2.79 3.19 -6.70
C GLN A 37 1.41 2.68 -7.14
N SER A 38 1.24 1.36 -7.30
CA SER A 38 -0.05 0.75 -7.66
C SER A 38 -1.16 1.07 -6.64
N ILE A 39 -0.79 1.25 -5.36
CA ILE A 39 -1.73 1.62 -4.30
C ILE A 39 -2.38 2.97 -4.59
N SER A 40 -1.60 3.90 -5.16
CA SER A 40 -2.07 5.23 -5.54
C SER A 40 -3.08 5.22 -6.68
N GLN A 41 -3.34 4.08 -7.32
CA GLN A 41 -4.37 3.96 -8.35
C GLN A 41 -5.74 3.59 -7.76
N HIS A 42 -5.80 3.13 -6.51
CA HIS A 42 -7.07 2.83 -5.87
C HIS A 42 -7.82 4.11 -5.46
N THR A 43 -9.10 4.19 -5.83
CA THR A 43 -10.00 5.30 -5.49
C THR A 43 -10.74 5.07 -4.19
N ASP A 44 -10.89 3.81 -3.78
CA ASP A 44 -11.54 3.37 -2.56
C ASP A 44 -10.57 2.53 -1.70
N TRP A 45 -10.62 2.76 -0.39
CA TRP A 45 -9.79 2.08 0.62
C TRP A 45 -10.66 1.30 1.61
N SER A 46 -11.68 0.64 1.08
CA SER A 46 -12.60 -0.22 1.81
C SER A 46 -11.93 -1.51 2.29
N LYS A 47 -12.54 -2.16 3.28
CA LYS A 47 -12.03 -3.42 3.85
C LYS A 47 -11.94 -4.52 2.80
N GLU A 48 -12.94 -4.59 1.92
CA GLU A 48 -13.02 -5.55 0.82
C GLU A 48 -11.84 -5.37 -0.14
N LYS A 49 -11.50 -4.12 -0.50
CA LYS A 49 -10.36 -3.82 -1.38
C LYS A 49 -9.02 -4.11 -0.73
N ILE A 50 -8.89 -3.80 0.56
CA ILE A 50 -7.71 -4.15 1.35
C ILE A 50 -7.51 -5.66 1.39
N GLN A 51 -8.57 -6.42 1.57
CA GLN A 51 -8.53 -7.88 1.60
C GLN A 51 -8.16 -8.47 0.24
N GLU A 52 -8.80 -8.04 -0.84
CA GLU A 52 -8.50 -8.47 -2.22
C GLU A 52 -7.00 -8.27 -2.55
N ARG A 53 -6.45 -7.11 -2.18
CA ARG A 53 -5.02 -6.81 -2.37
C ARG A 53 -4.13 -7.70 -1.50
N THR A 54 -4.51 -7.95 -0.25
CA THR A 54 -3.75 -8.81 0.68
C THR A 54 -3.68 -10.24 0.14
N GLU A 55 -4.78 -10.75 -0.43
CA GLU A 55 -4.84 -12.07 -1.04
C GLU A 55 -3.94 -12.17 -2.28
N LYS A 56 -3.96 -11.16 -3.16
CA LYS A 56 -3.02 -11.08 -4.31
C LYS A 56 -1.56 -11.10 -3.86
N MET A 57 -1.23 -10.29 -2.86
CA MET A 57 0.14 -10.21 -2.32
C MET A 57 0.59 -11.54 -1.71
N ALA A 58 -0.33 -12.27 -1.06
CA ALA A 58 -0.06 -13.59 -0.50
C ALA A 58 0.13 -14.67 -1.58
N GLN A 59 -0.56 -14.56 -2.72
CA GLN A 59 -0.37 -15.47 -3.86
C GLN A 59 0.96 -15.26 -4.59
N GLU A 60 1.45 -14.02 -4.64
CA GLU A 60 2.73 -13.68 -5.28
C GLU A 60 3.95 -13.95 -4.39
N ALA A 61 3.74 -14.10 -3.09
CA ALA A 61 4.81 -14.48 -2.16
C ALA A 61 5.17 -15.97 -2.40
N PRO A 62 6.41 -16.28 -2.81
CA PRO A 62 6.84 -17.67 -2.90
C PRO A 62 6.76 -18.32 -1.52
N ASP A 63 6.30 -19.57 -1.45
CA ASP A 63 6.42 -20.38 -0.24
C ASP A 63 7.92 -20.52 0.10
N ILE A 64 8.35 -19.89 1.19
CA ILE A 64 9.73 -19.93 1.70
C ILE A 64 9.80 -20.78 2.97
#